data_AF-A0A381RNP2-F1
#
_entry.id   AF-A0A381RNP2-F1
#
_cell.length_a   1.000
_cell.length_b   1.000
_cell.length_c   1.000
_cell.angle_alpha   90.00
_cell.angle_beta   90.00
_cell.angle_gamma   90.00
#
_symmetry.space_group_name_H-M   'P 1'
#
loop_
_entity.id
_entity.type
_entity.pdbx_description
1 polymer ?
#
loop_
_entity_poly.entity_id
_entity_poly.type
_entity_poly.pdbx_seq_one_letter_code
_entity_poly.pdbx_strand_id
1 'polypeptide(L)'
;MGAPDTPYEIWFGEKGVMEWLQTDMMFMGNYEVIGNSAKDILDQYTAKYGGIGLRTWSVNSEGNLESFNETTGKYEIYTPVAFAKKFELEFHQSDKYEIESKVLGNVKKIKGVFDLKTNLLNFDKLDYVPFFQVPKLIIKESIDLKNWRKVPLAEQSPIEYNWPQELTLELKAKLRDSAYYRVEIEED
;
A
#
# COMPACT_ATOMS: atom_id res chain seq x y z
N MET A 1 13.82 32.54 10.95
CA MET A 1 13.73 31.14 11.40
C MET A 1 12.86 30.44 10.37
N GLY A 2 13.49 29.86 9.35
CA GLY A 2 12.79 29.10 8.31
C GLY A 2 12.50 27.69 8.85
N ALA A 3 11.36 27.13 8.48
CA ALA A 3 11.11 25.71 8.69
C ALA A 3 12.19 24.89 7.93
N PRO A 4 12.67 23.76 8.46
CA PRO A 4 13.64 22.94 7.77
C PRO A 4 13.01 22.24 6.56
N ASP A 5 13.73 22.24 5.45
CA ASP A 5 13.47 21.40 4.28
C ASP A 5 13.89 19.95 4.62
N THR A 6 12.93 19.04 4.76
CA THR A 6 13.07 17.57 4.99
C THR A 6 13.98 16.83 3.98
N PRO A 7 14.46 15.57 4.22
CA PRO A 7 14.74 14.84 5.47
C PRO A 7 16.04 13.99 5.41
N TYR A 8 17.17 14.49 4.89
CA TYR A 8 18.48 13.83 5.06
C TYR A 8 19.58 14.87 5.26
N GLU A 9 19.89 15.19 6.50
CA GLU A 9 21.00 16.09 6.81
C GLU A 9 22.04 15.36 7.66
N ILE A 10 23.25 15.27 7.10
CA ILE A 10 24.45 14.78 7.77
C ILE A 10 25.30 16.02 8.04
N TRP A 11 25.62 16.24 9.31
CA TRP A 11 26.50 17.33 9.71
C TRP A 11 27.79 16.79 10.29
N PHE A 12 28.88 17.49 9.97
CA PHE A 12 30.18 17.26 10.59
C PHE A 12 30.44 18.40 11.56
N GLY A 13 30.35 18.11 12.86
CA GLY A 13 30.68 19.04 13.94
C GLY A 13 32.20 19.13 14.19
N GLU A 14 32.60 20.07 15.03
CA GLU A 14 34.00 20.18 15.46
C GLU A 14 34.47 18.90 16.17
N LYS A 15 35.76 18.55 15.99
CA LYS A 15 36.41 17.36 16.55
C LYS A 15 35.89 16.01 16.02
N GLY A 16 35.23 16.00 14.87
CA GLY A 16 34.87 14.75 14.18
C GLY A 16 33.63 14.06 14.74
N VAL A 17 32.77 14.82 15.42
CA VAL A 17 31.44 14.33 15.83
C VAL A 17 30.52 14.38 14.61
N MET A 18 29.98 13.21 14.24
CA MET A 18 28.95 13.08 13.20
C MET A 18 27.58 13.12 13.87
N GLU A 19 26.77 14.10 13.50
CA GLU A 19 25.38 14.20 13.95
C GLU A 19 24.45 13.84 12.78
N TRP A 20 23.55 12.90 13.03
CA TRP A 20 22.63 12.34 12.04
C TRP A 20 21.18 12.52 12.51
N LEU A 21 20.37 13.19 11.69
CA LEU A 21 18.92 13.21 11.83
C LEU A 21 18.27 12.33 10.74
N GLN A 22 17.68 11.21 11.13
CA GLN A 22 16.84 10.36 10.28
C GLN A 22 15.38 10.65 10.63
N THR A 23 14.56 11.02 9.65
CA THR A 23 13.11 11.08 9.83
C THR A 23 12.53 9.78 9.29
N ASP A 24 12.30 8.81 10.15
CA ASP A 24 11.56 7.59 9.81
C ASP A 24 10.13 7.99 9.40
N MET A 25 9.88 8.00 8.09
CA MET A 25 8.61 8.46 7.53
C MET A 25 7.61 7.31 7.44
N MET A 26 6.53 7.44 8.21
CA MET A 26 5.30 6.68 8.03
C MET A 26 4.55 7.22 6.79
N PHE A 27 4.53 6.47 5.69
CA PHE A 27 3.70 6.83 4.54
C PHE A 27 2.28 6.30 4.73
N MET A 28 1.38 7.13 5.25
CA MET A 28 -0.06 6.88 5.16
C MET A 28 -0.54 7.30 3.77
N GLY A 29 -0.86 6.32 2.92
CA GLY A 29 -1.21 6.56 1.53
C GLY A 29 -2.21 5.54 1.01
N ASN A 30 -2.88 5.89 -0.09
CA ASN A 30 -3.65 4.92 -0.84
C ASN A 30 -2.68 4.18 -1.78
N TYR A 31 -2.90 2.88 -1.95
CA TYR A 31 -2.14 2.06 -2.89
C TYR A 31 -2.96 1.83 -4.15
N GLU A 32 -2.29 1.89 -5.30
CA GLU A 32 -2.82 1.41 -6.57
C GLU A 32 -1.95 0.24 -7.03
N VAL A 33 -2.55 -0.81 -7.56
CA VAL A 33 -1.79 -1.93 -8.13
C VAL A 33 -1.10 -1.43 -9.39
N ILE A 34 0.22 -1.60 -9.49
CA ILE A 34 0.91 -1.43 -10.77
C ILE A 34 0.66 -2.72 -11.55
N GLY A 35 -0.38 -2.72 -12.36
CA GLY A 35 -0.58 -3.69 -13.44
C GLY A 35 -0.50 -2.96 -14.77
N ASN A 36 -0.62 -3.70 -15.87
CA ASN A 36 -0.88 -3.06 -17.16
C ASN A 36 -2.11 -2.15 -16.99
N SER A 37 -1.87 -0.84 -17.01
CA SER A 37 -2.94 0.14 -16.91
C SER A 37 -3.90 -0.06 -18.07
N ALA A 38 -5.12 0.45 -17.97
CA ALA A 38 -6.03 0.49 -19.11
C ALA A 38 -5.35 1.09 -20.36
N LYS A 39 -4.46 2.07 -20.14
CA LYS A 39 -3.64 2.65 -21.19
C LYS A 39 -2.63 1.66 -21.78
N ASP A 40 -1.90 0.90 -20.96
CA ASP A 40 -0.93 -0.08 -21.48
C ASP A 40 -1.63 -1.18 -22.28
N ILE A 41 -2.81 -1.63 -21.82
CA ILE A 41 -3.64 -2.61 -22.54
C ILE A 41 -4.18 -2.03 -23.85
N LEU A 42 -4.58 -0.75 -23.87
CA LEU A 42 -5.01 -0.07 -25.09
C LEU A 42 -3.87 0.14 -26.08
N ASP A 43 -2.66 0.43 -25.60
CA ASP A 43 -1.46 0.59 -26.43
C ASP A 43 -1.09 -0.78 -27.05
N GLN A 44 -1.17 -1.88 -26.30
CA GLN A 44 -1.03 -3.24 -26.85
C GLN A 44 -2.08 -3.57 -27.92
N TYR A 45 -3.34 -3.24 -27.66
CA TYR A 45 -4.41 -3.41 -28.63
C TYR A 45 -4.12 -2.64 -29.91
N THR A 46 -3.71 -1.38 -29.78
CA THR A 46 -3.38 -0.49 -30.90
C THR A 46 -2.19 -1.02 -31.70
N ALA A 47 -1.18 -1.57 -31.03
CA ALA A 47 -0.03 -2.19 -31.69
C ALA A 47 -0.41 -3.48 -32.44
N LYS A 48 -1.29 -4.31 -31.88
CA LYS A 48 -1.69 -5.62 -32.45
C LYS A 48 -2.74 -5.49 -33.56
N TYR A 49 -3.72 -4.59 -33.40
CA TYR A 49 -4.91 -4.49 -34.25
C TYR A 49 -5.02 -3.16 -35.01
N GLY A 50 -4.15 -2.19 -34.75
CA GLY A 50 -4.22 -0.83 -35.30
C GLY A 50 -5.13 0.10 -34.47
N GLY A 51 -4.80 1.40 -34.48
CA GLY A 51 -5.50 2.41 -33.66
C GLY A 51 -6.74 3.03 -34.29
N ILE A 52 -7.01 2.76 -35.57
CA ILE A 52 -8.11 3.35 -36.32
C ILE A 52 -8.82 2.23 -37.11
N GLY A 53 -10.10 2.02 -36.82
CA GLY A 53 -10.96 1.01 -37.45
C GLY A 53 -12.43 1.27 -37.14
N LEU A 54 -13.32 0.30 -37.40
CA LEU A 54 -14.77 0.41 -37.12
C LEU A 54 -15.10 0.64 -35.63
N ARG A 55 -14.13 0.45 -34.73
CA ARG A 55 -14.27 0.71 -33.29
C ARG A 55 -13.02 1.40 -32.78
N THR A 56 -13.21 2.54 -32.15
CA THR A 56 -12.17 3.28 -31.42
C THR A 56 -12.37 3.04 -29.93
N TRP A 57 -11.32 2.60 -29.25
CA TRP A 57 -11.32 2.38 -27.81
C TRP A 57 -10.64 3.53 -27.09
N SER A 58 -11.16 3.89 -25.91
CA SER A 58 -10.61 4.92 -25.03
C SER A 58 -10.62 4.45 -23.58
N VAL A 59 -9.81 5.11 -22.75
CA VAL A 59 -9.83 4.91 -21.28
C VAL A 59 -10.75 5.95 -20.67
N ASN A 60 -11.71 5.53 -19.86
CA ASN A 60 -12.64 6.45 -19.18
C ASN A 60 -12.08 6.93 -17.82
N SER A 61 -12.82 7.80 -17.12
CA SER A 61 -12.39 8.38 -15.84
C SER A 61 -12.25 7.37 -14.70
N GLU A 62 -12.83 6.19 -14.83
CA GLU A 62 -12.75 5.09 -13.86
C GLU A 62 -11.61 4.11 -14.17
N GLY A 63 -10.82 4.37 -15.23
CA GLY A 63 -9.74 3.47 -15.66
C GLY A 63 -10.23 2.22 -16.40
N ASN A 64 -11.42 2.26 -17.00
CA ASN A 64 -11.95 1.17 -17.83
C ASN A 64 -11.82 1.48 -19.33
N LEU A 65 -11.83 0.44 -20.17
CA LEU A 65 -11.82 0.56 -21.63
C LEU A 65 -13.25 0.67 -22.15
N GLU A 66 -13.55 1.77 -22.84
CA GLU A 66 -14.85 2.01 -23.44
C GLU A 66 -14.77 2.24 -24.95
N SER A 67 -15.81 1.82 -25.65
CA SER A 67 -15.98 2.10 -27.08
C SER A 67 -17.46 2.16 -27.44
N PHE A 68 -17.82 3.07 -28.33
CA PHE A 68 -19.16 3.09 -28.91
C PHE A 68 -19.24 2.09 -30.07
N ASN A 69 -20.18 1.15 -29.96
CA ASN A 69 -20.43 0.16 -30.99
C ASN A 69 -21.46 0.70 -32.00
N GLU A 70 -20.96 1.23 -33.12
CA GLU A 70 -21.76 1.79 -34.21
C GLU A 70 -22.80 0.82 -34.80
N THR A 71 -22.57 -0.50 -34.71
CA THR A 71 -23.50 -1.52 -35.23
C THR A 71 -24.70 -1.73 -34.31
N THR A 72 -24.54 -1.54 -33.00
CA THR A 72 -25.60 -1.76 -32.02
C THR A 72 -26.14 -0.47 -31.39
N GLY A 73 -25.45 0.66 -31.61
CA GLY A 73 -25.80 1.96 -31.04
C GLY A 73 -25.59 2.05 -29.53
N LYS A 74 -24.69 1.24 -28.95
CA LYS A 74 -24.47 1.15 -27.50
C LYS A 74 -23.00 1.26 -27.14
N TYR A 75 -22.72 1.76 -25.93
CA TYR A 75 -21.39 1.69 -25.34
C TYR A 75 -21.09 0.29 -24.82
N GLU A 76 -19.87 -0.17 -25.10
CA GLU A 76 -19.26 -1.33 -24.46
C GLU A 76 -18.19 -0.84 -23.51
N ILE A 77 -18.18 -1.37 -22.28
CA ILE A 77 -17.21 -1.01 -21.23
C ILE A 77 -16.61 -2.31 -20.69
N TYR A 78 -15.28 -2.36 -20.58
CA TYR A 78 -14.53 -3.50 -20.06
C TYR A 78 -13.50 -3.06 -19.02
N THR A 79 -13.33 -3.85 -17.97
CA THR A 79 -12.16 -3.74 -17.10
C THR A 79 -10.88 -4.12 -17.88
N PRO A 80 -9.69 -3.62 -17.50
CA PRO A 80 -8.43 -3.97 -18.19
C PRO A 80 -8.20 -5.48 -18.32
N VAL A 81 -8.52 -6.25 -17.28
CA VAL A 81 -8.43 -7.71 -17.26
C VAL A 81 -9.39 -8.35 -18.27
N ALA A 82 -10.67 -7.95 -18.25
CA ALA A 82 -11.68 -8.50 -19.15
C ALA A 82 -11.38 -8.16 -20.61
N PHE A 83 -10.89 -6.94 -20.85
CA PHE A 83 -10.48 -6.47 -22.17
C PHE A 83 -9.30 -7.28 -22.70
N ALA A 84 -8.23 -7.42 -21.91
CA ALA A 84 -7.06 -8.18 -22.29
C ALA A 84 -7.40 -9.64 -22.61
N LYS A 85 -8.25 -10.27 -21.78
CA LYS A 85 -8.76 -11.62 -22.04
C LYS A 85 -9.56 -11.72 -23.34
N LYS A 86 -10.43 -10.74 -23.62
CA LYS A 86 -11.27 -10.72 -24.83
C LYS A 86 -10.44 -10.62 -26.11
N PHE A 87 -9.34 -9.88 -26.07
CA PHE A 87 -8.51 -9.59 -27.25
C PHE A 87 -7.18 -10.36 -27.27
N GLU A 88 -7.04 -11.35 -26.38
CA GLU A 88 -5.83 -12.19 -26.26
C GLU A 88 -4.56 -11.32 -26.16
N LEU A 89 -4.61 -10.34 -25.24
CA LEU A 89 -3.50 -9.45 -24.91
C LEU A 89 -2.85 -9.92 -23.62
N GLU A 90 -1.58 -9.57 -23.43
CA GLU A 90 -0.89 -9.88 -22.18
C GLU A 90 -1.38 -8.94 -21.09
N PHE A 91 -1.91 -9.53 -20.01
CA PHE A 91 -2.23 -8.81 -18.79
C PHE A 91 -1.32 -9.32 -17.68
N HIS A 92 -0.33 -8.50 -17.31
CA HIS A 92 0.49 -8.74 -16.15
C HIS A 92 -0.07 -7.90 -15.01
N GLN A 93 -0.60 -8.56 -13.99
CA GLN A 93 -0.74 -7.93 -12.69
C GLN A 93 0.67 -7.94 -12.10
N SER A 94 1.34 -6.79 -12.05
CA SER A 94 2.68 -6.80 -11.44
C SER A 94 2.51 -6.95 -9.94
N ASP A 95 3.46 -7.64 -9.31
CA ASP A 95 3.55 -7.76 -7.85
C ASP A 95 3.99 -6.45 -7.19
N LYS A 96 3.94 -5.33 -7.92
CA LYS A 96 4.32 -4.00 -7.47
C LYS A 96 3.09 -3.11 -7.32
N TYR A 97 3.16 -2.20 -6.37
CA TYR A 97 2.10 -1.26 -6.02
C TYR A 97 2.66 0.15 -6.08
N GLU A 98 1.93 1.07 -6.70
CA GLU A 98 2.25 2.49 -6.62
C GLU A 98 1.63 3.00 -5.33
N ILE A 99 2.47 3.52 -4.45
CA ILE A 99 2.04 4.12 -3.19
C ILE A 99 2.07 5.63 -3.39
N GLU A 100 0.91 6.26 -3.32
CA GLU A 100 0.81 7.71 -3.29
C GLU A 100 0.61 8.18 -1.84
N SER A 101 1.54 8.98 -1.35
CA SER A 101 1.50 9.51 0.01
C SER A 101 1.57 11.04 0.02
N LYS A 102 0.97 11.63 1.06
CA LYS A 102 1.06 13.05 1.36
C LYS A 102 1.97 13.24 2.56
N VAL A 103 3.05 13.98 2.36
CA VAL A 103 3.90 14.41 3.48
C VAL A 103 3.21 15.59 4.15
N LEU A 104 2.98 15.51 5.46
CA LEU A 104 2.41 16.60 6.25
C LEU A 104 3.19 17.91 5.99
N GLY A 105 2.48 18.92 5.46
CA GLY A 105 3.05 20.22 5.10
C GLY A 105 3.36 20.42 3.61
N ASN A 106 3.40 19.34 2.81
CA ASN A 106 3.61 19.41 1.36
C ASN A 106 2.31 19.24 0.58
N VAL A 107 2.06 20.13 -0.38
CA VAL A 107 0.87 20.10 -1.26
C VAL A 107 1.03 19.05 -2.37
N LYS A 108 2.27 18.67 -2.69
CA LYS A 108 2.56 17.67 -3.72
C LYS A 108 2.48 16.26 -3.14
N LYS A 109 1.60 15.45 -3.73
CA LYS A 109 1.58 14.00 -3.58
C LYS A 109 2.92 13.42 -4.05
N ILE A 110 3.48 12.48 -3.31
CA ILE A 110 4.69 11.78 -3.69
C ILE A 110 4.37 10.33 -3.98
N LYS A 111 4.96 9.81 -5.06
CA LYS A 111 4.72 8.47 -5.60
C LYS A 111 5.96 7.60 -5.37
N GLY A 112 5.77 6.43 -4.77
CA GLY A 112 6.78 5.38 -4.63
C GLY A 112 6.27 4.05 -5.19
N VAL A 113 7.16 3.08 -5.39
CA VAL A 113 6.83 1.76 -5.91
C VAL A 113 7.18 0.69 -4.88
N PHE A 114 6.18 0.04 -4.31
CA PHE A 114 6.36 -1.07 -3.38
C PHE A 114 6.41 -2.40 -4.13
N ASP A 115 7.44 -3.22 -3.88
CA ASP A 115 7.62 -4.53 -4.51
C ASP A 115 7.34 -5.64 -3.49
N LEU A 116 6.31 -6.47 -3.73
CA LEU A 116 5.94 -7.55 -2.81
C LEU A 116 6.99 -8.67 -2.70
N LYS A 117 7.85 -8.85 -3.72
CA LYS A 117 8.86 -9.93 -3.71
C LYS A 117 10.01 -9.60 -2.79
N THR A 118 10.45 -8.35 -2.83
CA THR A 118 11.54 -7.87 -1.98
C THR A 118 11.04 -7.27 -0.68
N ASN A 119 9.75 -6.91 -0.62
CA ASN A 119 9.13 -6.18 0.48
C ASN A 119 9.83 -4.83 0.73
N LEU A 120 10.18 -4.14 -0.36
CA LEU A 120 10.85 -2.84 -0.33
C LEU A 120 10.01 -1.79 -1.05
N LEU A 121 9.98 -0.58 -0.50
CA LEU A 121 9.42 0.60 -1.12
C LEU A 121 10.55 1.36 -1.82
N ASN A 122 10.49 1.46 -3.15
CA ASN A 122 11.38 2.33 -3.90
C ASN A 122 10.82 3.76 -3.94
N PHE A 123 11.62 4.71 -3.48
CA PHE A 123 11.27 6.12 -3.43
C PHE A 123 12.51 6.97 -3.67
N ASP A 124 12.45 7.92 -4.60
CA ASP A 124 13.59 8.75 -5.02
C ASP A 124 14.87 7.93 -5.31
N LYS A 125 14.70 6.78 -5.98
CA LYS A 125 15.77 5.82 -6.32
C LYS A 125 16.46 5.14 -5.12
N LEU A 126 15.90 5.27 -3.93
CA LEU A 126 16.34 4.56 -2.73
C LEU A 126 15.31 3.51 -2.33
N ASP A 127 15.78 2.39 -1.80
CA ASP A 127 14.94 1.32 -1.30
C ASP A 127 14.77 1.43 0.21
N TYR A 128 13.53 1.43 0.67
CA TYR A 128 13.15 1.53 2.08
C TYR A 128 12.48 0.24 2.54
N VAL A 129 12.80 -0.17 3.76
CA VAL A 129 12.06 -1.22 4.47
C VAL A 129 10.85 -0.55 5.15
N PRO A 130 9.61 -0.94 4.80
CA PRO A 130 8.44 -0.32 5.40
C PRO A 130 8.25 -0.81 6.83
N PHE A 131 8.17 0.14 7.76
CA PHE A 131 7.64 -0.09 9.10
C PHE A 131 6.21 0.44 9.16
N PHE A 132 5.34 -0.33 9.80
CA PHE A 132 3.93 0.00 9.98
C PHE A 132 3.67 0.26 11.46
N GLN A 133 2.88 1.27 11.77
CA GLN A 133 2.44 1.50 13.14
C GLN A 133 1.66 0.29 13.62
N VAL A 134 1.98 -0.18 14.82
CA VAL A 134 1.19 -1.20 15.48
C VAL A 134 -0.14 -0.56 15.86
N PRO A 135 -1.28 -1.07 15.37
CA PRO A 135 -2.57 -0.54 15.76
C PRO A 135 -2.75 -0.65 17.27
N LYS A 136 -3.58 0.19 17.88
CA LYS A 136 -3.92 0.00 19.29
C LYS A 136 -4.70 -1.32 19.41
N LEU A 137 -4.11 -2.29 20.11
CA LEU A 137 -4.70 -3.62 20.26
C LEU A 137 -5.35 -3.78 21.63
N ILE A 138 -6.55 -4.35 21.64
CA ILE A 138 -7.25 -4.78 22.85
C ILE A 138 -7.28 -6.30 22.86
N ILE A 139 -6.62 -6.89 23.86
CA ILE A 139 -6.63 -8.34 24.06
C ILE A 139 -7.67 -8.68 25.13
N LYS A 140 -8.53 -9.64 24.83
CA LYS A 140 -9.56 -10.13 25.76
C LYS A 140 -9.47 -11.62 25.96
N GLU A 141 -9.76 -12.07 27.18
CA GLU A 141 -9.78 -13.47 27.59
C GLU A 141 -11.17 -13.88 28.07
N SER A 142 -11.58 -15.11 27.78
CA SER A 142 -12.81 -15.74 28.26
C SER A 142 -12.58 -17.22 28.58
N ILE A 143 -13.29 -17.76 29.57
CA ILE A 143 -13.29 -19.21 29.88
C ILE A 143 -14.59 -19.89 29.43
N ASP A 144 -15.59 -19.12 29.02
CA ASP A 144 -16.94 -19.60 28.70
C ASP A 144 -17.46 -19.10 27.35
N LEU A 145 -16.62 -18.36 26.60
CA LEU A 145 -16.92 -17.65 25.35
C LEU A 145 -18.04 -16.59 25.45
N LYS A 146 -18.59 -16.35 26.63
CA LYS A 146 -19.69 -15.41 26.89
C LYS A 146 -19.20 -14.15 27.58
N ASN A 147 -18.42 -14.32 28.64
CA ASN A 147 -17.88 -13.24 29.46
C ASN A 147 -16.42 -13.00 29.07
N TRP A 148 -16.11 -11.77 28.68
CA TRP A 148 -14.78 -11.37 28.21
C TRP A 148 -14.19 -10.31 29.12
N ARG A 149 -12.94 -10.50 29.55
CA ARG A 149 -12.18 -9.50 30.31
C ARG A 149 -10.97 -9.02 29.54
N LYS A 150 -10.62 -7.74 29.64
CA LYS A 150 -9.39 -7.19 29.04
C LYS A 150 -8.16 -7.78 29.74
N VAL A 151 -7.15 -8.15 28.95
CA VAL A 151 -5.85 -8.62 29.44
C VAL A 151 -4.83 -7.50 29.21
N PRO A 152 -4.17 -7.01 30.28
CA PRO A 152 -3.10 -6.03 30.13
C PRO A 152 -1.86 -6.66 29.51
N LEU A 153 -1.11 -5.87 28.74
CA LEU A 153 0.20 -6.23 28.22
C LEU A 153 1.28 -6.10 29.30
N ALA A 154 2.33 -6.91 29.22
CA ALA A 154 3.45 -6.91 30.17
C ALA A 154 4.32 -5.66 30.00
N GLU A 155 4.56 -5.27 28.75
CA GLU A 155 5.33 -4.09 28.36
C GLU A 155 4.50 -3.17 27.44
N GLN A 156 5.03 -1.99 27.14
CA GLN A 156 4.46 -1.15 26.07
C GLN A 156 4.61 -1.90 24.75
N SER A 157 3.51 -2.00 23.98
CA SER A 157 3.57 -2.56 22.63
C SER A 157 4.66 -1.85 21.82
N PRO A 158 5.39 -2.57 20.95
CA PRO A 158 6.20 -1.89 19.95
C PRO A 158 5.31 -0.91 19.19
N ILE A 159 5.88 0.27 18.89
CA ILE A 159 5.14 1.36 18.24
C ILE A 159 4.98 1.04 16.74
N GLU A 160 5.89 0.23 16.19
CA GLU A 160 5.95 -0.14 14.80
C GLU A 160 6.39 -1.61 14.61
N TYR A 161 6.08 -2.17 13.45
CA TYR A 161 6.47 -3.52 13.06
C TYR A 161 6.78 -3.59 11.56
N ASN A 162 7.67 -4.49 11.19
CA ASN A 162 8.05 -4.72 9.79
C ASN A 162 7.22 -5.88 9.22
N TRP A 163 6.26 -5.61 8.34
CA TRP A 163 5.53 -6.68 7.64
C TRP A 163 6.45 -7.40 6.64
N PRO A 164 6.41 -8.72 6.45
CA PRO A 164 5.50 -9.70 7.05
C PRO A 164 6.03 -10.37 8.32
N GLN A 165 6.98 -9.74 9.03
CA GLN A 165 7.50 -10.31 10.27
C GLN A 165 6.42 -10.37 11.35
N GLU A 166 6.50 -11.40 12.19
CA GLU A 166 5.54 -11.63 13.26
C GLU A 166 5.64 -10.55 14.35
N LEU A 167 4.49 -9.99 14.73
CA LEU A 167 4.38 -9.12 15.90
C LEU A 167 4.19 -9.97 17.15
N THR A 168 5.17 -9.93 18.06
CA THR A 168 5.10 -10.62 19.36
C THR A 168 4.71 -9.65 20.46
N LEU A 169 3.69 -10.01 21.25
CA LEU A 169 3.21 -9.23 22.39
C LEU A 169 3.19 -10.10 23.64
N GLU A 170 3.77 -9.59 24.72
CA GLU A 170 3.74 -10.29 26.01
C GLU A 170 2.53 -9.88 26.83
N LEU A 171 1.77 -10.87 27.31
CA LEU A 171 0.61 -10.65 28.18
C LEU A 171 1.06 -10.60 29.63
N LYS A 172 0.54 -9.63 30.39
CA LYS A 172 0.70 -9.58 31.86
C LYS A 172 -0.31 -10.50 32.55
N ALA A 173 -0.39 -11.75 32.08
CA ALA A 173 -1.27 -12.76 32.63
C ALA A 173 -0.65 -14.14 32.46
N LYS A 174 -0.85 -15.01 33.46
CA LYS A 174 -0.58 -16.44 33.28
C LYS A 174 -1.65 -17.01 32.36
N LEU A 175 -1.21 -17.62 31.27
CA LEU A 175 -2.09 -18.38 30.38
C LEU A 175 -2.77 -19.50 31.19
N ARG A 176 -4.07 -19.67 30.96
CA ARG A 176 -4.85 -20.76 31.54
C ARG A 176 -5.15 -21.76 30.44
N ASP A 177 -4.94 -23.05 30.70
CA ASP A 177 -5.11 -24.12 29.70
C ASP A 177 -6.52 -24.22 29.10
N SER A 178 -7.53 -23.62 29.76
CA SER A 178 -8.93 -23.63 29.33
C SER A 178 -9.47 -22.23 29.01
N ALA A 179 -8.60 -21.26 28.69
CA ALA A 179 -8.99 -19.91 28.31
C ALA A 179 -8.89 -19.69 26.80
N TYR A 180 -9.85 -18.94 26.28
CA TYR A 180 -9.91 -18.43 24.92
C TYR A 180 -9.47 -16.97 24.91
N TYR A 181 -8.72 -16.60 23.88
CA TYR A 181 -8.24 -15.22 23.69
C TYR A 181 -8.75 -14.68 22.36
N ARG A 182 -9.02 -13.38 22.32
CA ARG A 182 -9.27 -12.64 21.08
C ARG A 182 -8.53 -11.32 21.10
N VAL A 183 -8.14 -10.88 19.91
CA VAL A 183 -7.48 -9.59 19.69
C VAL A 183 -8.43 -8.73 18.87
N GLU A 184 -8.64 -7.50 19.33
CA GLU A 184 -9.41 -6.48 18.64
C GLU A 184 -8.49 -5.30 18.32
N ILE A 185 -8.70 -4.68 17.17
CA ILE A 185 -8.11 -3.38 16.85
C ILE A 185 -9.06 -2.32 17.41
N GLU A 186 -8.54 -1.39 18.19
CA GLU A 186 -9.28 -0.20 18.61
C GLU A 186 -9.37 0.75 17.41
N GLU A 187 -10.58 0.93 16.88
CA GLU A 187 -10.85 1.95 15.86
C GLU A 187 -10.80 3.33 16.55
N ASP A 188 -10.01 4.26 16.00
CA ASP A 188 -9.96 5.67 16.42
C ASP A 188 -11.22 6.44 15.97
#